data_AF-A0A3A9JTL5-F1
#
_entry.id   AF-A0A3A9JTL5-F1
#
_cell.length_a   1.000
_cell.length_b   1.000
_cell.length_c   1.000
_cell.angle_alpha   90.00
_cell.angle_beta   90.00
_cell.angle_gamma   90.00
#
_symmetry.space_group_name_H-M   'P 1'
#
loop_
_entity.id
_entity.type
_entity.pdbx_description
1 polymer ?
#
loop_
_entity_poly.entity_id
_entity_poly.type
_entity_poly.pdbx_seq_one_letter_code
_entity_poly.pdbx_strand_id
1 'polypeptide(L)'
;MSWAWLKFIVNVLTNEAVMEPLIAVILGYGVNAYAKNRRYRIIMDLTADIVDYIEEHYKEWGIKGSAKMDKFMDIFVQEYKKQMGRKPKEIELETARIRAEALVQRARRSVPIKPVK
;
A
#
# COMPACT_ATOMS: atom_id res chain seq x y z
N MET A 1 20.51 13.51 32.47
CA MET A 1 19.07 13.72 32.74
C MET A 1 18.92 13.97 34.23
N SER A 2 18.40 15.12 34.69
CA SER A 2 18.28 15.38 36.13
C SER A 2 17.03 14.73 36.71
N TRP A 3 17.07 14.35 37.99
CA TRP A 3 15.93 13.74 38.68
C TRP A 3 14.71 14.67 38.77
N ALA A 4 14.96 15.99 38.79
CA ALA A 4 13.92 17.02 38.71
C ALA A 4 13.18 17.01 37.36
N TRP A 5 13.91 16.83 36.26
CA TRP A 5 13.31 16.68 34.93
C TRP A 5 12.44 15.43 34.82
N LEU A 6 12.87 14.33 35.43
CA LEU A 6 12.14 13.06 35.40
C LEU A 6 10.85 13.15 36.22
N LYS A 7 10.89 13.76 37.41
CA LYS A 7 9.69 14.06 38.21
C LYS A 7 8.73 15.02 37.53
N PHE A 8 9.25 16.03 36.83
CA PHE A 8 8.44 16.97 36.07
C PHE A 8 7.69 16.25 34.94
N ILE A 9 8.37 15.41 34.15
CA ILE A 9 7.75 14.62 33.09
C ILE A 9 6.70 13.67 33.66
N VAL A 10 7.00 12.97 34.76
CA VAL A 10 6.03 12.06 35.41
C VAL A 10 4.80 12.83 35.88
N ASN A 11 4.96 13.96 36.58
CA ASN A 11 3.84 14.75 37.07
C ASN A 11 2.99 15.36 35.94
N VAL A 12 3.60 15.77 34.84
CA VAL A 12 2.87 16.25 33.65
C VAL A 12 2.12 15.11 32.97
N LEU A 13 2.75 13.93 32.86
CA LEU A 13 2.14 12.73 32.29
C LEU A 13 1.18 12.00 33.23
N THR A 14 1.06 12.37 34.50
CA THR A 14 0.03 11.82 35.41
C THR A 14 -1.04 12.85 35.77
N ASN A 15 -0.94 14.07 35.25
CA ASN A 15 -2.00 15.06 35.36
C ASN A 15 -3.16 14.64 34.46
N GLU A 16 -4.35 14.48 35.05
CA GLU A 16 -5.56 14.01 34.37
C GLU A 16 -5.95 14.89 33.17
N ALA A 17 -5.77 16.21 33.28
CA ALA A 17 -6.05 17.16 32.20
C ALA A 17 -5.08 17.05 31.00
N VAL A 18 -3.93 16.40 31.18
CA VAL A 18 -2.94 16.16 30.13
C VAL A 18 -3.03 14.70 29.64
N MET A 19 -3.30 13.74 30.53
CA MET A 19 -3.34 12.32 30.21
C MET A 19 -4.43 11.96 29.20
N GLU A 20 -5.67 12.39 29.44
CA GLU A 20 -6.78 12.09 28.54
C GLU A 20 -6.53 12.56 27.09
N PRO A 21 -6.14 13.83 26.83
CA PRO A 21 -5.83 14.25 25.47
C PRO A 21 -4.58 13.56 24.92
N LEU A 22 -3.58 13.22 25.74
CA LEU A 22 -2.40 12.50 25.28
C LEU A 22 -2.74 11.08 24.79
N ILE A 23 -3.59 10.37 25.53
CA ILE A 23 -4.08 9.03 25.17
C ILE A 23 -4.87 9.12 23.87
N ALA A 24 -5.76 10.11 23.73
CA ALA A 24 -6.52 10.32 22.50
C ALA A 24 -5.61 10.59 21.29
N VAL A 25 -4.55 11.39 21.45
CA VAL A 25 -3.55 11.65 20.40
C VAL A 25 -2.78 10.38 20.04
N ILE A 26 -2.31 9.61 21.03
CA ILE A 26 -1.55 8.36 20.79
C ILE A 26 -2.43 7.31 20.12
N LEU A 27 -3.67 7.11 20.57
CA LEU A 27 -4.61 6.18 19.96
C LEU A 27 -4.99 6.64 18.55
N GLY A 28 -5.32 7.93 18.37
CA GLY A 28 -5.65 8.49 17.07
C GLY A 28 -4.50 8.37 16.07
N TYR A 29 -3.27 8.69 16.49
CA TYR A 29 -2.08 8.54 15.66
C TYR A 29 -1.76 7.07 15.38
N GLY A 30 -1.80 6.21 16.40
CA GLY A 30 -1.52 4.78 16.29
C GLY A 30 -2.48 4.06 15.35
N VAL A 31 -3.79 4.32 15.47
CA VAL A 31 -4.81 3.76 14.57
C VAL A 31 -4.59 4.26 13.14
N ASN A 32 -4.33 5.55 12.94
CA ASN A 32 -4.07 6.11 11.61
C ASN A 32 -2.79 5.56 10.98
N ALA A 33 -1.70 5.47 11.74
CA ALA A 33 -0.43 4.93 11.27
C ALA A 33 -0.55 3.44 10.93
N TYR A 34 -1.22 2.65 11.78
CA TYR A 34 -1.48 1.24 11.53
C TYR A 34 -2.37 1.02 10.30
N ALA A 35 -3.48 1.76 10.19
CA ALA A 35 -4.37 1.69 9.05
C ALA A 35 -3.66 2.09 7.75
N LYS A 36 -2.80 3.11 7.80
CA LYS A 36 -1.95 3.52 6.67
C LYS A 36 -1.01 2.40 6.25
N ASN A 37 -0.29 1.79 7.19
CA ASN A 37 0.63 0.68 6.91
C ASN A 37 -0.10 -0.55 6.34
N ARG A 38 -1.20 -0.97 6.96
CA ARG A 38 -2.00 -2.10 6.48
C ARG A 38 -2.51 -1.85 5.06
N ARG A 39 -3.04 -0.66 4.80
CA ARG A 39 -3.52 -0.28 3.47
C ARG A 39 -2.42 -0.35 2.41
N TYR A 40 -1.24 0.23 2.69
CA TYR A 40 -0.14 0.20 1.71
C TYR A 40 0.35 -1.23 1.44
N ARG A 41 0.36 -2.08 2.46
CA ARG A 41 0.71 -3.49 2.31
C ARG A 41 -0.27 -4.21 1.39
N ILE A 42 -1.57 -4.06 1.64
CA ILE A 42 -2.62 -4.65 0.79
C ILE A 42 -2.50 -4.20 -0.66
N ILE A 43 -2.24 -2.91 -0.91
CA ILE A 43 -2.04 -2.40 -2.27
C ILE A 43 -0.84 -3.08 -2.94
N MET A 44 0.27 -3.23 -2.22
CA MET A 44 1.47 -3.86 -2.75
C MET A 44 1.27 -5.33 -3.07
N ASP A 45 0.70 -6.09 -2.13
CA ASP A 45 0.45 -7.53 -2.28
C ASP A 45 -0.50 -7.79 -3.45
N LEU A 46 -1.66 -7.11 -3.48
CA LEU A 46 -2.62 -7.22 -4.59
C LEU A 46 -2.02 -6.83 -5.93
N THR A 47 -1.17 -5.79 -5.97
CA THR A 47 -0.58 -5.35 -7.23
C THR A 47 0.34 -6.42 -7.81
N ALA A 48 1.18 -7.04 -6.98
CA ALA A 48 2.08 -8.11 -7.43
C ALA A 48 1.29 -9.31 -7.94
N ASP A 49 0.35 -9.81 -7.13
CA ASP A 49 -0.46 -10.99 -7.46
C ASP A 49 -1.24 -10.80 -8.77
N ILE A 50 -1.87 -9.64 -8.96
CA ILE A 50 -2.66 -9.38 -10.17
C ILE A 50 -1.77 -9.22 -11.40
N VAL A 51 -0.61 -8.56 -11.28
CA VAL A 51 0.33 -8.43 -12.40
C VAL A 51 0.82 -9.80 -12.85
N ASP A 52 1.20 -10.66 -11.90
CA ASP A 52 1.66 -12.02 -12.20
C ASP A 52 0.54 -12.85 -12.84
N TYR A 53 -0.67 -12.80 -12.28
CA TYR A 53 -1.84 -13.47 -12.86
C TYR A 53 -2.13 -13.04 -14.30
N ILE A 54 -2.02 -11.73 -14.60
CA ILE A 54 -2.20 -11.22 -15.96
C ILE A 54 -1.07 -11.67 -16.88
N GLU A 55 0.19 -11.63 -16.43
CA GLU A 55 1.34 -12.08 -17.23
C GLU A 55 1.31 -13.58 -17.52
N GLU A 56 0.66 -14.39 -16.68
CA GLU A 56 0.43 -15.81 -16.94
C GLU A 56 -0.67 -16.03 -17.99
N HIS A 57 -1.78 -15.30 -17.92
CA HIS A 57 -3.00 -15.61 -18.69
C HIS A 57 -3.26 -14.70 -19.90
N TYR A 58 -2.51 -13.61 -20.09
CA TYR A 58 -2.82 -12.63 -21.15
C TYR A 58 -2.86 -13.22 -22.55
N LYS A 59 -2.06 -14.25 -22.83
CA LYS A 59 -2.00 -14.91 -24.14
C LYS A 59 -3.30 -15.63 -24.43
N GLU A 60 -3.86 -16.29 -23.42
CA GLU A 60 -5.13 -17.04 -23.51
C GLU A 60 -6.31 -16.10 -23.70
N TRP A 61 -6.26 -14.93 -23.04
CA TRP A 61 -7.28 -13.89 -23.21
C TRP A 61 -7.11 -13.04 -24.48
N GLY A 62 -6.01 -13.24 -25.21
CA GLY A 62 -5.70 -12.45 -26.41
C GLY A 62 -5.43 -10.97 -26.14
N ILE A 63 -5.18 -10.56 -24.89
CA ILE A 63 -4.96 -9.15 -24.52
C ILE A 63 -3.49 -8.76 -24.59
N LYS A 64 -3.20 -7.54 -25.05
CA LYS A 64 -1.84 -7.00 -25.22
C LYS A 64 -1.79 -5.53 -24.87
N GLY A 65 -0.59 -5.03 -24.55
CA GLY A 65 -0.34 -3.59 -24.36
C GLY A 65 -1.23 -2.98 -23.28
N SER A 66 -1.91 -1.89 -23.61
CA SER A 66 -2.79 -1.14 -22.69
C SER A 66 -3.95 -1.97 -22.14
N ALA A 67 -4.46 -2.95 -22.90
CA ALA A 67 -5.56 -3.81 -22.45
C ALA A 67 -5.20 -4.67 -21.23
N LYS A 68 -3.91 -4.97 -21.03
CA LYS A 68 -3.43 -5.61 -19.79
C LYS A 68 -3.64 -4.68 -18.59
N MET A 69 -3.39 -3.39 -18.77
CA MET A 69 -3.51 -2.41 -17.70
C MET A 69 -4.97 -2.13 -17.36
N ASP A 70 -5.86 -2.08 -18.35
CA ASP A 70 -7.29 -1.95 -18.11
C ASP A 70 -7.83 -3.15 -17.31
N LYS A 71 -7.44 -4.36 -17.71
CA LYS A 71 -7.75 -5.60 -16.99
C LYS A 71 -7.19 -5.59 -15.56
N PHE A 72 -5.98 -5.09 -15.37
CA PHE A 72 -5.38 -4.92 -14.04
C PHE A 72 -6.23 -3.99 -13.17
N MET A 73 -6.63 -2.83 -13.68
CA MET A 73 -7.42 -1.86 -12.92
C MET A 73 -8.77 -2.44 -12.51
N ASP A 74 -9.42 -3.18 -13.42
CA ASP A 74 -10.69 -3.83 -13.14
C ASP A 74 -10.57 -4.88 -12.03
N ILE A 75 -9.59 -5.78 -12.12
CA ILE A 75 -9.35 -6.82 -11.10
C ILE A 75 -8.97 -6.17 -9.77
N PHE A 76 -8.09 -5.16 -9.80
CA PHE A 76 -7.62 -4.47 -8.61
C PHE A 76 -8.77 -3.82 -7.84
N VAL A 77 -9.70 -3.14 -8.51
CA VAL A 77 -10.87 -2.54 -7.86
C VAL A 77 -11.71 -3.59 -7.14
N GLN A 78 -11.91 -4.77 -7.75
CA GLN A 78 -12.69 -5.85 -7.16
C GLN A 78 -11.99 -6.48 -5.96
N GLU A 79 -10.71 -6.84 -6.09
CA GLU A 79 -9.94 -7.47 -5.01
C GLU A 79 -9.69 -6.51 -3.84
N TYR A 80 -9.40 -5.24 -4.14
CA TYR A 80 -9.28 -4.21 -3.11
C TYR A 80 -10.59 -4.05 -2.33
N LYS A 81 -11.74 -4.03 -3.01
CA LYS A 81 -13.05 -3.93 -2.36
C LYS A 81 -13.32 -5.13 -1.45
N LYS A 82 -12.95 -6.35 -1.87
CA LYS A 82 -13.07 -7.56 -1.04
C LYS A 82 -12.23 -7.46 0.23
N GLN A 83 -10.98 -6.99 0.14
CA GLN A 83 -10.08 -6.91 1.30
C GLN A 83 -10.36 -5.73 2.24
N MET A 84 -10.78 -4.59 1.70
CA MET A 84 -10.93 -3.33 2.45
C MET A 84 -12.38 -2.97 2.76
N GLY A 85 -13.36 -3.69 2.21
CA GLY A 85 -14.80 -3.42 2.37
C GLY A 85 -15.29 -2.15 1.66
N ARG A 86 -14.43 -1.46 0.89
CA ARG A 86 -14.74 -0.22 0.18
C ARG A 86 -14.00 -0.14 -1.15
N LYS A 87 -14.51 0.67 -2.07
CA LYS A 87 -13.78 0.99 -3.30
C LYS A 87 -12.46 1.73 -3.00
N PRO A 88 -11.42 1.52 -3.82
CA PRO A 88 -10.18 2.29 -3.69
C PRO A 88 -10.43 3.76 -4.00
N LYS A 89 -9.71 4.64 -3.31
CA LYS A 89 -9.64 6.07 -3.62
C LYS A 89 -8.74 6.29 -4.83
N GLU A 90 -8.86 7.45 -5.47
CA GLU A 90 -8.04 7.82 -6.64
C GLU A 90 -6.53 7.67 -6.37
N ILE A 91 -6.04 8.16 -5.23
CA ILE A 91 -4.63 8.02 -4.84
C ILE A 91 -4.19 6.55 -4.66
N GLU A 92 -5.11 5.67 -4.26
CA GLU A 92 -4.85 4.24 -4.07
C GLU A 92 -4.76 3.53 -5.43
N LEU A 93 -5.63 3.93 -6.37
CA LEU A 93 -5.60 3.48 -7.77
C LEU A 93 -4.33 3.95 -8.49
N GLU A 94 -3.96 5.21 -8.33
CA GLU A 94 -2.74 5.76 -8.92
C GLU A 94 -1.49 5.07 -8.37
N THR A 95 -1.45 4.84 -7.05
CA THR A 95 -0.36 4.08 -6.41
C THR A 95 -0.25 2.68 -7.00
N ALA A 96 -1.37 1.97 -7.17
CA ALA A 96 -1.39 0.64 -7.76
C ALA A 96 -0.91 0.66 -9.23
N ARG A 97 -1.35 1.64 -10.03
CA ARG A 97 -0.93 1.82 -11.42
C ARG A 97 0.58 2.01 -11.54
N ILE A 98 1.14 2.98 -10.82
CA ILE A 98 2.59 3.27 -10.85
C ILE A 98 3.39 2.03 -10.44
N ARG A 99 2.90 1.28 -9.46
CA ARG A 99 3.56 0.06 -8.98
C ARG A 99 3.52 -1.07 -10.01
N ALA A 100 2.38 -1.30 -10.64
CA ALA A 100 2.24 -2.28 -11.71
C ALA A 100 3.20 -1.97 -12.87
N GLU A 101 3.28 -0.70 -13.30
CA GLU A 101 4.21 -0.25 -14.33
C GLU A 101 5.67 -0.50 -13.93
N ALA A 102 6.03 -0.21 -12.67
CA ALA A 102 7.37 -0.46 -12.16
C ALA A 102 7.73 -1.96 -12.15
N LEU A 103 6.79 -2.84 -11.80
CA LEU A 103 6.99 -4.30 -11.84
C LEU A 103 7.23 -4.79 -13.27
N VAL A 104 6.39 -4.36 -14.22
CA VAL A 104 6.54 -4.73 -15.64
C VAL A 104 7.88 -4.22 -16.21
N GLN A 105 8.28 -3.00 -15.85
CA GLN A 105 9.58 -2.46 -16.28
C GLN A 105 10.77 -3.24 -15.69
N ARG A 106 10.69 -3.66 -14.42
CA ARG A 106 11.74 -4.50 -13.79
C ARG A 106 11.86 -5.85 -14.49
N ALA A 107 10.74 -6.50 -14.78
CA ALA A 107 10.73 -7.76 -15.51
C ALA A 107 11.43 -7.62 -16.87
N ARG A 108 11.14 -6.54 -17.63
CA ARG A 108 11.82 -6.25 -18.90
C ARG A 108 13.32 -6.04 -18.77
N ARG A 109 13.79 -5.38 -17.70
CA ARG A 109 15.23 -5.17 -17.45
C ARG A 109 15.97 -6.45 -17.04
N SER A 110 15.25 -7.41 -16.44
CA SER A 110 15.83 -8.70 -16.03
C SER A 110 15.96 -9.73 -17.15
N VAL A 111 15.33 -9.50 -18.31
CA VAL A 111 15.47 -10.39 -19.48
C VAL A 111 16.76 -10.03 -20.24
N PRO A 112 17.72 -10.96 -20.40
CA PRO A 112 18.92 -10.70 -21.19
C PRO A 112 18.55 -10.40 -22.64
N ILE A 113 19.13 -9.32 -23.19
CA ILE A 113 18.95 -8.92 -24.59
C ILE A 113 19.52 -10.06 -25.46
N LYS A 114 18.67 -10.74 -26.24
CA LYS A 114 19.17 -11.70 -27.24
C LYS A 114 19.95 -10.93 -28.30
N PRO A 115 21.22 -11.27 -28.58
CA PRO A 115 21.93 -10.65 -29.69
C PRO A 115 21.20 -10.98 -30.99
N VAL A 116 20.92 -9.96 -31.78
CA VAL A 116 20.40 -10.08 -33.14
C VAL A 116 21.48 -10.80 -33.96
N LYS A 117 21.12 -11.94 -34.57
CA LYS A 117 21.95 -12.62 -35.58
C LYS A 117 21.74 -11.96 -36.92
#